data_AF-X0T9Z3-F1
#
_entry.id   AF-X0T9Z3-F1
#
_cell.length_a   1.000
_cell.length_b   1.000
_cell.length_c   1.000
_cell.angle_alpha   90.00
_cell.angle_beta   90.00
_cell.angle_gamma   90.00
#
_symmetry.space_group_name_H-M   'P 1'
#
loop_
_entity.id
_entity.type
_entity.pdbx_description
1 polymer ?
#
loop_
_entity_poly.entity_id
_entity_poly.type
_entity_poly.pdbx_seq_one_letter_code
_entity_poly.pdbx_strand_id
1 'polypeptide(L)'
;MRGSIRQRGKNSWQIQIYTGKGPDGEYHRHLETVKGRKGDAQRRLTELLSSLDKGVYTPPGKLTVAEHLQNWLNGYVKTNCSERTLDAIESIAKHHLIPVLGHVPLKQLTPKEIQAYYGKACDKLS
;
A
#
# COMPACT_ATOMS: atom_id res chain seq x y z
N MET A 1 5.89 -0.04 -22.77
CA MET A 1 6.97 -0.09 -21.76
C MET A 1 6.40 0.18 -20.39
N ARG A 2 6.62 -0.70 -19.39
CA ARG A 2 6.03 -0.59 -18.04
C ARG A 2 6.81 0.32 -17.07
N GLY A 3 8.01 0.77 -17.46
CA GLY A 3 8.75 1.79 -16.74
C GLY A 3 9.87 2.41 -17.56
N SER A 4 10.44 3.51 -17.08
CA SER A 4 11.56 4.23 -17.68
C SER A 4 12.49 4.79 -16.60
N ILE A 5 13.75 4.98 -16.96
CA ILE A 5 14.73 5.72 -16.15
C ILE A 5 15.22 6.95 -16.92
N ARG A 6 15.35 8.08 -16.24
CA ARG A 6 15.97 9.29 -16.79
C ARG A 6 16.99 9.87 -15.82
N GLN A 7 18.08 10.40 -16.36
CA GLN A 7 19.08 11.08 -15.54
C GLN A 7 18.55 12.44 -15.10
N ARG A 8 18.65 12.74 -13.81
CA ARG A 8 18.23 14.02 -13.19
C ARG A 8 19.43 14.87 -12.76
N GLY A 9 20.58 14.23 -12.50
CA GLY A 9 21.82 14.90 -12.12
C GLY A 9 23.02 13.95 -12.14
N LYS A 10 24.21 14.46 -11.77
CA LYS A 10 25.50 13.76 -11.89
C LYS A 10 25.48 12.34 -11.30
N ASN A 11 24.79 12.15 -10.17
CA ASN A 11 24.56 10.85 -9.52
C ASN A 11 23.10 10.69 -9.10
N SER A 12 22.15 11.15 -9.91
CA SER A 12 20.73 11.07 -9.58
C SER A 12 19.92 10.63 -10.79
N TRP A 13 19.11 9.61 -10.59
CA TRP A 13 18.29 8.97 -11.61
C TRP A 13 16.85 8.93 -11.14
N GLN A 14 15.94 9.37 -11.99
CA GLN A 14 14.51 9.24 -11.74
C GLN A 14 13.99 7.99 -12.46
N ILE A 15 13.26 7.18 -11.71
CA ILE A 15 12.54 6.00 -12.17
C ILE A 15 11.07 6.38 -12.27
N GLN A 16 10.43 6.01 -13.38
CA GLN A 16 8.99 6.10 -13.56
C GLN A 16 8.47 4.70 -13.86
N ILE A 17 7.43 4.26 -13.15
CA ILE A 17 6.71 3.02 -13.46
C ILE A 17 5.21 3.30 -13.56
N TYR A 18 4.54 2.59 -14.45
CA TYR A 18 3.09 2.62 -14.56
C TYR A 18 2.52 1.52 -13.67
N THR A 19 1.72 1.90 -12.69
CA THR A 19 1.21 0.97 -11.66
C THR A 19 -0.13 0.36 -12.03
N GLY A 20 -0.66 0.71 -13.21
CA GLY A 20 -1.94 0.21 -13.70
C GLY A 20 -3.12 1.09 -13.27
N LYS A 21 -4.33 0.54 -13.39
CA LYS A 21 -5.58 1.20 -13.04
C LYS A 21 -5.80 1.11 -11.53
N GLY A 22 -5.92 2.25 -10.86
CA GLY A 22 -6.24 2.35 -9.45
C GLY A 22 -7.71 2.02 -9.17
N PRO A 23 -8.10 1.94 -7.88
CA PRO A 23 -9.48 1.67 -7.46
C PRO A 23 -10.47 2.77 -7.86
N ASP A 24 -9.96 3.99 -8.05
CA ASP A 24 -10.64 5.17 -8.60
C ASP A 24 -10.89 5.07 -10.11
N GLY A 25 -10.33 4.05 -10.76
CA GLY A 25 -10.39 3.85 -12.20
C GLY A 25 -9.37 4.69 -12.98
N GLU A 26 -8.51 5.44 -12.30
CA GLU A 26 -7.47 6.26 -12.93
C GLU A 26 -6.17 5.48 -13.14
N TYR A 27 -5.40 5.84 -14.15
CA TYR A 27 -4.07 5.26 -14.35
C TYR A 27 -3.06 5.93 -13.43
N HIS A 28 -2.48 5.14 -12.53
CA HIS A 28 -1.48 5.66 -11.60
C HIS A 28 -0.05 5.43 -12.14
N ARG A 29 0.82 6.40 -11.82
CA ARG A 29 2.26 6.32 -12.08
C ARG A 29 3.01 6.56 -10.78
N HIS A 30 4.06 5.78 -10.56
CA HIS A 30 5.00 6.02 -9.46
C HIS A 30 6.28 6.61 -9.99
N LEU A 31 6.79 7.62 -9.27
CA LEU A 31 8.03 8.31 -9.55
C LEU A 31 8.95 8.17 -8.34
N GLU A 32 10.12 7.59 -8.54
CA GLU A 32 11.15 7.42 -7.50
C GLU A 32 12.45 8.07 -7.97
N THR A 33 13.20 8.70 -7.06
CA THR A 33 14.54 9.20 -7.39
C THR A 33 15.57 8.41 -6.60
N VAL A 34 16.47 7.75 -7.33
CA VAL A 34 17.60 7.01 -6.77
C VAL A 34 18.86 7.85 -6.90
N LYS A 35 19.61 7.98 -5.80
CA LYS A 35 20.96 8.54 -5.82
C LYS A 35 21.95 7.40 -6.07
N GLY A 36 22.83 7.56 -7.04
CA GLY A 36 23.80 6.53 -7.41
C GLY A 36 24.10 6.49 -8.90
N ARG A 37 24.61 5.33 -9.34
CA ARG A 37 24.95 5.04 -10.73
C ARG A 37 23.71 4.57 -11.49
N LYS A 38 23.77 4.59 -12.82
CA LYS A 38 22.70 4.08 -13.69
C LYS A 38 22.30 2.65 -13.34
N GLY A 39 23.28 1.81 -12.97
CA GLY A 39 23.05 0.42 -12.57
C GLY A 39 22.18 0.27 -11.33
N ASP A 40 22.31 1.16 -10.35
CA ASP A 40 21.50 1.15 -9.12
C ASP A 40 20.04 1.49 -9.45
N ALA A 41 19.83 2.47 -10.33
CA ALA A 41 18.50 2.84 -10.82
C ALA A 41 17.86 1.71 -11.64
N GLN A 42 18.64 1.00 -12.45
CA GLN A 42 18.16 -0.14 -13.23
C GLN A 42 17.76 -1.31 -12.33
N ARG A 43 18.58 -1.64 -11.31
CA ARG A 43 18.25 -2.68 -10.32
C ARG A 43 16.96 -2.34 -9.59
N ARG A 44 16.82 -1.10 -9.12
CA ARG A 44 15.63 -0.63 -8.44
C ARG A 44 14.39 -0.65 -9.34
N LEU A 45 14.51 -0.26 -10.61
CA LEU A 45 13.43 -0.39 -11.59
C LEU A 45 12.97 -1.85 -11.71
N THR A 46 13.90 -2.81 -11.81
CA THR A 46 13.57 -4.23 -11.89
C THR A 46 12.84 -4.73 -10.63
N GLU A 47 13.27 -4.33 -9.44
CA GLU A 47 12.58 -4.67 -8.18
C GLU A 47 11.14 -4.14 -8.15
N LEU A 48 10.94 -2.88 -8.57
CA LEU A 48 9.63 -2.24 -8.61
C LEU A 48 8.70 -2.94 -9.62
N LEU A 49 9.22 -3.29 -10.81
CA LEU A 49 8.47 -4.05 -11.82
C LEU A 49 8.14 -5.47 -11.34
N SER A 50 9.09 -6.16 -10.70
CA SER A 50 8.83 -7.50 -10.13
C SER A 50 7.78 -7.46 -9.02
N SER A 51 7.77 -6.39 -8.21
CA SER A 51 6.76 -6.19 -7.17
C SER A 51 5.37 -5.90 -7.78
N LEU A 52 5.32 -5.19 -8.92
CA LEU A 52 4.09 -4.97 -9.70
C LEU A 52 3.54 -6.27 -10.28
N ASP A 53 4.39 -7.08 -10.88
CA ASP A 53 3.99 -8.36 -11.48
C ASP A 53 3.45 -9.35 -10.44
N LYS A 54 3.93 -9.25 -9.20
CA LYS A 54 3.43 -10.04 -8.06
C LYS A 54 2.15 -9.50 -7.43
N GLY A 55 1.64 -8.34 -7.88
CA GLY A 55 0.49 -7.66 -7.26
C GLY A 55 0.77 -7.09 -5.86
N VAL A 56 2.04 -7.06 -5.44
CA VAL A 56 2.47 -6.57 -4.10
C VAL A 56 2.90 -5.11 -4.16
N TYR A 57 2.88 -4.50 -5.35
CA TYR A 57 3.39 -3.15 -5.51
C TYR A 57 2.56 -2.14 -4.74
N THR A 58 3.22 -1.58 -3.75
CA THR A 58 2.71 -0.53 -2.91
C THR A 58 3.75 0.59 -2.90
N PRO A 59 3.44 1.82 -3.32
CA PRO A 59 4.37 2.94 -3.26
C PRO A 59 4.93 3.10 -1.83
N PRO A 60 6.25 3.09 -1.64
CA PRO A 60 6.84 3.27 -0.31
C PRO A 60 6.49 4.66 0.22
N GLY A 61 5.69 4.71 1.29
CA GLY A 61 5.41 5.93 2.06
C GLY A 61 4.04 6.56 1.86
N LYS A 62 3.15 5.98 1.03
CA LYS A 62 1.77 6.47 0.86
C LYS A 62 0.68 5.48 1.24
N LEU A 63 1.01 4.19 1.36
CA LEU A 63 0.00 3.21 1.74
C LEU A 63 -0.53 3.49 3.12
N THR A 64 -1.81 3.75 3.19
CA THR A 64 -2.56 3.91 4.42
C THR A 64 -3.03 2.56 4.93
N VAL A 65 -3.40 2.51 6.22
CA VAL A 65 -4.03 1.33 6.80
C VAL A 65 -5.32 0.97 6.06
N ALA A 66 -6.10 1.96 5.62
CA ALA A 66 -7.33 1.70 4.87
C ALA A 66 -7.07 0.98 3.55
N GLU A 67 -6.15 1.49 2.74
CA GLU A 67 -5.78 0.88 1.46
C GLU A 67 -5.18 -0.52 1.67
N HIS A 68 -4.38 -0.72 2.72
CA HIS A 68 -3.83 -2.03 3.06
C HIS A 68 -4.93 -3.05 3.37
N LEU A 69 -5.88 -2.69 4.23
CA LEU A 69 -7.00 -3.55 4.61
C LEU A 69 -7.88 -3.89 3.41
N GLN A 70 -8.15 -2.92 2.53
CA GLN A 70 -8.90 -3.17 1.30
C GLN A 70 -8.18 -4.13 0.36
N ASN A 71 -6.87 -3.98 0.18
CA ASN A 71 -6.07 -4.91 -0.63
C ASN A 71 -6.06 -6.31 -0.04
N TRP A 72 -5.94 -6.42 1.28
CA TRP A 72 -5.98 -7.70 1.99
C TRP A 72 -7.35 -8.39 1.87
N LEU A 73 -8.45 -7.64 2.01
CA LEU A 73 -9.81 -8.13 1.83
C LEU A 73 -10.05 -8.62 0.39
N ASN A 74 -9.71 -7.81 -0.61
CA ASN A 74 -9.96 -8.10 -2.02
C ASN A 74 -9.06 -9.20 -2.59
N GLY A 75 -7.88 -9.41 -2.00
CA GLY A 75 -6.96 -10.48 -2.38
C GLY A 75 -7.10 -11.69 -1.47
N TYR A 76 -6.36 -11.68 -0.35
CA TYR A 76 -6.19 -12.87 0.48
C TYR A 76 -7.51 -13.36 1.08
N VAL A 77 -8.30 -12.50 1.72
CA VAL A 77 -9.51 -12.93 2.44
C VAL A 77 -10.54 -13.48 1.45
N LYS A 78 -10.79 -12.77 0.35
CA LYS A 78 -11.73 -13.21 -0.69
C LYS A 78 -11.35 -14.56 -1.32
N THR A 79 -10.06 -14.86 -1.46
CA THR A 79 -9.61 -16.13 -2.08
C THR A 79 -9.50 -17.28 -1.07
N ASN A 80 -9.21 -17.01 0.20
CA ASN A 80 -8.85 -18.04 1.19
C ASN A 80 -9.88 -18.24 2.30
N CYS A 81 -10.92 -17.41 2.36
CA CYS A 81 -11.98 -17.50 3.36
C CYS A 81 -13.34 -17.76 2.72
N SER A 82 -14.26 -18.36 3.48
CA SER A 82 -15.66 -18.47 3.07
C SER A 82 -16.32 -17.10 3.00
N GLU A 83 -17.40 -16.97 2.22
CA GLU A 83 -18.16 -15.73 2.08
C GLU A 83 -18.60 -15.16 3.42
N ARG A 84 -19.11 -16.01 4.33
CA ARG A 84 -19.49 -15.58 5.69
C ARG A 84 -18.33 -14.98 6.47
N THR A 85 -17.14 -15.54 6.33
CA THR A 85 -15.93 -15.03 7.01
C THR A 85 -15.46 -13.73 6.37
N LEU A 86 -15.52 -13.63 5.03
CA LEU A 86 -15.24 -12.39 4.32
C LEU A 86 -16.16 -11.26 4.80
N ASP A 87 -17.47 -11.49 4.84
CA ASP A 87 -18.46 -10.50 5.29
C ASP A 87 -18.18 -10.01 6.71
N ALA A 88 -17.85 -10.93 7.62
CA ALA A 88 -17.52 -10.60 9.00
C ALA A 88 -16.25 -9.74 9.10
N ILE A 89 -15.17 -10.14 8.41
CA ILE A 89 -13.89 -9.41 8.44
C ILE A 89 -14.04 -8.04 7.75
N GLU A 90 -14.75 -7.98 6.63
CA GLU A 90 -15.02 -6.74 5.90
C GLU A 90 -15.84 -5.77 6.77
N SER A 91 -16.86 -6.28 7.47
CA SER A 91 -17.64 -5.49 8.41
C SER A 91 -16.76 -4.92 9.54
N ILE A 92 -15.87 -5.73 10.12
CA ILE A 92 -14.95 -5.28 11.16
C ILE A 92 -14.04 -4.17 10.63
N ALA A 93 -13.43 -4.38 9.46
CA ALA A 93 -12.55 -3.40 8.85
C ALA A 93 -13.27 -2.08 8.56
N LYS A 94 -14.46 -2.12 7.93
CA LYS A 94 -15.22 -0.93 7.52
C LYS A 94 -15.76 -0.13 8.69
N HIS A 95 -16.29 -0.78 9.72
CA HIS A 95 -16.99 -0.09 10.80
C HIS A 95 -16.08 0.30 11.96
N HIS A 96 -14.98 -0.43 12.17
CA HIS A 96 -14.16 -0.26 13.36
C HIS A 96 -12.73 0.22 13.06
N LEU A 97 -12.03 -0.42 12.11
CA LEU A 97 -10.62 -0.12 11.87
C LEU A 97 -10.42 1.09 10.95
N ILE A 98 -11.06 1.10 9.79
CA ILE A 98 -10.89 2.14 8.76
C ILE A 98 -11.29 3.53 9.27
N PRO A 99 -12.41 3.73 9.99
CA PRO A 99 -12.81 5.06 10.44
C PRO A 99 -11.81 5.71 11.40
N VAL A 100 -11.08 4.90 12.18
CA VAL A 100 -10.18 5.41 13.22
C VAL A 100 -8.72 5.40 12.78
N LEU A 101 -8.25 4.29 12.20
CA LEU A 101 -6.85 4.08 11.84
C LEU A 101 -6.60 4.24 10.33
N GLY A 102 -7.65 4.28 9.51
CA GLY A 102 -7.55 4.19 8.07
C GLY A 102 -6.73 5.30 7.41
N HIS A 103 -6.67 6.49 8.01
CA HIS A 103 -5.89 7.63 7.49
C HIS A 103 -4.39 7.54 7.81
N VAL A 104 -4.00 6.65 8.73
CA VAL A 104 -2.61 6.51 9.17
C VAL A 104 -1.80 5.82 8.07
N PRO A 105 -0.65 6.35 7.65
CA PRO A 105 0.26 5.61 6.77
C PRO A 105 0.69 4.32 7.46
N LEU A 106 0.59 3.17 6.78
CA LEU A 106 0.88 1.85 7.34
C LEU A 106 2.26 1.77 7.99
N LYS A 107 3.26 2.45 7.41
CA LYS A 107 4.63 2.52 7.97
C LYS A 107 4.73 3.35 9.26
N GLN A 108 3.77 4.22 9.51
CA GLN A 108 3.72 5.10 10.67
C GLN A 108 2.80 4.54 11.77
N LEU A 109 2.03 3.49 11.48
CA LEU A 109 1.17 2.86 12.48
C LEU A 109 2.02 2.28 13.62
N THR A 110 1.81 2.81 14.82
CA THR A 110 2.55 2.41 16.02
C THR A 110 1.72 1.50 16.94
N PRO A 111 2.36 0.66 17.77
CA PRO A 111 1.65 -0.12 18.78
C PRO A 111 0.82 0.74 19.75
N LYS A 112 1.30 1.95 20.06
CA LYS A 112 0.60 2.90 20.95
C LYS A 112 -0.74 3.36 20.36
N GLU A 113 -0.80 3.64 19.05
CA GLU A 113 -2.03 4.02 18.37
C GLU A 113 -3.04 2.86 18.34
N ILE A 114 -2.56 1.63 18.14
CA ILE A 114 -3.39 0.42 18.21
C ILE A 114 -3.98 0.25 19.61
N GLN A 115 -3.16 0.39 20.66
CA GLN A 115 -3.63 0.28 22.04
C GLN A 115 -4.62 1.38 22.40
N ALA A 116 -4.38 2.62 21.97
CA ALA A 116 -5.30 3.73 22.18
C ALA A 116 -6.66 3.51 21.48
N TYR A 117 -6.65 2.90 20.29
CA TYR A 117 -7.87 2.48 19.62
C TYR A 117 -8.63 1.41 20.43
N TYR A 118 -7.95 0.37 20.92
CA TYR A 118 -8.60 -0.67 21.72
C TYR A 118 -9.24 -0.12 22.99
N GLY A 119 -8.58 0.81 23.69
CA GLY A 119 -9.17 1.48 24.85
C GLY A 119 -10.51 2.16 24.52
N LYS A 120 -10.53 2.99 23.47
CA LYS A 120 -11.76 3.66 23.01
C LYS A 120 -12.85 2.70 22.54
N ALA A 121 -12.47 1.56 21.95
CA ALA A 121 -13.41 0.56 21.49
C ALA A 121 -14.09 -0.18 22.65
N CYS A 122 -13.34 -0.48 23.71
CA CYS A 122 -13.88 -1.09 24.93
C CYS A 122 -14.80 -0.14 25.72
N ASP A 123 -14.48 1.15 25.78
CA ASP A 123 -15.31 2.15 26.47
C ASP A 123 -16.71 2.26 25.87
N LYS A 124 -16.85 2.09 24.55
CA LYS A 124 -18.15 2.13 23.86
C LYS A 124 -19.04 0.90 24.11
N LEU A 125 -18.50 -0.14 24.73
CA LEU A 125 -19.22 -1.37 25.07
C LEU A 125 -19.68 -1.39 26.54
N SER A 126 -19.25 -0.42 27.35
CA SER A 126 -19.65 -0.24 28.76
C SER A 126 -20.79 0.78 28.87
#